data_AF-A0A2K5PAF1-F1
#
_entry.id   AF-A0A2K5PAF1-F1
#
_cell.length_a   1.000
_cell.length_b   1.000
_cell.length_c   1.000
_cell.angle_alpha   90.00
_cell.angle_beta   90.00
_cell.angle_gamma   90.00
#
_symmetry.space_group_name_H-M   'P 1'
#
loop_
_entity.id
_entity.type
_entity.pdbx_description
1 polymer ?
#
loop_
_entity_poly.entity_id
_entity_poly.type
_entity_poly.pdbx_seq_one_letter_code
_entity_poly.pdbx_strand_id
1 'polypeptide(L)'
;MAAAAAGSATSRRFFQSFSDALIDEDPQAALEELTKALEQKPDDAQYYCQRAYCHILLGNYCVAVADAKKSLELNPNNSTAMLRKGICEYHEKNYAAALETLIEGQKLDIETEFHHVGQAGLNLLTSSNPSVLASQSARLTGADANFSVWIKRCQEWIHQSKIKYDWYQTESQVVITLMIKNVQKNDVNVEFSEKQLSALVKLPSGEDYNLKLELLHPIIPEQSTFKVLSTKIEIKLKKPEAVRWEKLEGQGDEPTPKQFIADVKNLYPSSSPYTRNWDKLVGEIKEEEKNEKLEGDAALNRLFQQIYSDGSDEVKRAMNKSFMESGGTVLSTNWSDVGKRKVEINPPDDMEWKKY
;
A
#
# COMPACT_ATOMS: atom_id res chain seq x y z
N MET A 1 11.13 -54.47 57.88
CA MET A 1 10.28 -53.31 57.54
C MET A 1 11.16 -52.22 56.95
N ALA A 2 11.61 -52.40 55.71
CA ALA A 2 12.38 -51.40 54.96
C ALA A 2 11.43 -50.81 53.92
N ALA A 3 11.01 -49.57 54.13
CA ALA A 3 10.13 -48.85 53.22
C ALA A 3 10.94 -48.33 52.04
N ALA A 4 10.55 -48.78 50.85
CA ALA A 4 11.04 -48.33 49.57
C ALA A 4 10.17 -47.17 49.02
N ALA A 5 10.82 -46.41 48.14
CA ALA A 5 10.29 -45.82 46.91
C ALA A 5 9.75 -44.37 46.91
N ALA A 6 10.14 -43.72 45.81
CA ALA A 6 9.57 -42.52 45.18
C ALA A 6 10.09 -41.13 45.62
N GLY A 7 11.42 -40.95 45.63
CA GLY A 7 12.05 -39.63 45.50
C GLY A 7 12.42 -39.33 44.04
N SER A 8 11.62 -38.49 43.39
CA SER A 8 11.83 -37.78 42.09
C SER A 8 13.02 -38.20 41.21
N ALA A 9 12.77 -39.05 40.21
CA ALA A 9 13.67 -39.31 39.10
C ALA A 9 13.58 -38.27 37.96
N THR A 10 13.07 -37.05 38.24
CA THR A 10 12.78 -36.02 37.21
C THR A 10 13.87 -34.94 37.10
N SER A 11 14.93 -34.99 37.91
CA SER A 11 15.90 -33.87 38.02
C SER A 11 17.21 -34.07 37.24
N ARG A 12 17.22 -34.83 36.13
CA ARG A 12 18.40 -34.99 35.25
C ARG A 12 18.02 -35.12 33.76
N ARG A 13 17.54 -34.02 33.17
CA ARG A 13 17.70 -33.74 31.73
C ARG A 13 18.32 -32.35 31.57
N PHE A 14 19.43 -32.10 32.26
CA PHE A 14 20.13 -30.83 32.10
C PHE A 14 21.03 -30.92 30.86
N PHE A 15 20.63 -30.18 29.83
CA PHE A 15 21.38 -29.84 28.61
C PHE A 15 21.56 -30.95 27.56
N GLN A 16 20.46 -31.55 27.09
CA GLN A 16 20.46 -32.09 25.73
C GLN A 16 20.23 -30.92 24.75
N SER A 17 21.03 -30.87 23.69
CA SER A 17 20.80 -30.00 22.54
C SER A 17 19.31 -30.02 22.16
N PHE A 18 18.63 -28.87 22.20
CA PHE A 18 17.25 -28.78 21.72
C PHE A 18 17.26 -29.00 20.21
N SER A 19 16.90 -30.20 19.76
CA SER A 19 16.72 -30.45 18.33
C SER A 19 15.49 -29.68 17.84
N ASP A 20 15.52 -29.17 16.61
CA ASP A 20 14.37 -28.46 16.04
C ASP A 20 13.10 -29.33 16.07
N ALA A 21 13.21 -30.65 15.87
CA ALA A 21 12.08 -31.59 16.01
C ALA A 21 11.43 -31.61 17.40
N LEU A 22 12.21 -31.37 18.46
CA LEU A 22 11.66 -31.31 19.83
C LEU A 22 10.89 -30.01 20.04
N ILE A 23 11.36 -28.93 19.41
CA ILE A 23 10.69 -27.62 19.45
C ILE A 23 9.38 -27.67 18.64
N ASP A 24 9.37 -28.41 17.53
CA ASP A 24 8.17 -28.58 16.70
C ASP A 24 7.06 -29.37 17.42
N GLU A 25 7.42 -30.33 18.28
CA GLU A 25 6.46 -31.12 19.07
C GLU A 25 5.75 -30.29 20.14
N ASP A 26 6.50 -29.48 20.89
CA ASP A 26 5.93 -28.59 21.92
C ASP A 26 6.75 -27.28 22.03
N PRO A 27 6.38 -26.24 21.28
CA PRO A 27 7.13 -24.98 21.28
C PRO A 27 6.98 -24.21 22.60
N GLN A 28 5.91 -24.45 23.36
CA GLN A 28 5.68 -23.75 24.63
C GLN A 28 6.56 -24.33 25.74
N ALA A 29 6.61 -25.66 25.86
CA ALA A 29 7.51 -26.32 26.82
C ALA A 29 8.98 -26.03 26.48
N ALA A 30 9.36 -26.07 25.19
CA ALA A 30 10.71 -25.76 24.75
C ALA A 30 11.12 -24.32 25.12
N LEU A 31 10.21 -23.35 24.98
CA LEU A 31 10.46 -21.95 25.35
C LEU A 31 10.77 -21.80 26.85
N GLU A 32 10.03 -22.48 27.73
CA GLU A 32 10.29 -22.45 29.17
C GLU A 32 11.65 -23.06 29.53
N GLU A 33 11.99 -24.19 28.92
CA GLU A 33 13.28 -24.85 29.15
C GLU A 33 14.45 -24.01 28.62
N LEU A 34 14.32 -23.41 27.44
CA LEU A 34 15.30 -22.49 26.86
C LEU A 34 15.49 -21.23 27.70
N THR A 35 14.41 -20.70 28.29
CA THR A 35 14.49 -19.54 29.18
C THR A 35 15.27 -19.87 30.45
N LYS A 36 15.01 -21.04 31.07
CA LYS A 36 15.81 -21.54 32.21
C LYS A 36 17.27 -21.81 31.84
N ALA A 37 17.51 -22.31 30.62
CA ALA A 37 18.88 -22.53 30.12
C ALA A 37 19.64 -21.21 29.98
N LEU A 38 18.99 -20.17 29.46
CA LEU A 38 19.56 -18.83 29.32
C LEU A 38 19.80 -18.11 30.66
N GLU A 39 19.00 -18.40 31.70
CA GLU A 39 19.30 -17.92 33.07
C GLU A 39 20.64 -18.46 33.60
N GLN A 40 21.00 -19.69 33.21
CA GLN A 40 22.25 -20.32 33.62
C GLN A 40 23.43 -19.95 32.70
N LYS A 41 23.15 -19.77 31.40
CA LYS A 41 24.14 -19.43 30.36
C LYS A 41 23.62 -18.28 29.50
N PRO A 42 23.78 -17.03 29.95
CA PRO A 42 23.21 -15.87 29.27
C PRO A 42 23.91 -15.52 27.94
N ASP A 43 25.08 -16.11 27.67
CA ASP A 43 25.93 -15.78 26.52
C ASP A 43 25.92 -16.86 25.42
N ASP A 44 24.98 -17.81 25.48
CA ASP A 44 24.89 -18.89 24.49
C ASP A 44 24.04 -18.47 23.28
N ALA A 45 24.70 -18.18 22.16
CA ALA A 45 24.05 -17.77 20.91
C ALA A 45 23.02 -18.81 20.40
N GLN A 46 23.28 -20.10 20.61
CA GLN A 46 22.43 -21.17 20.11
C GLN A 46 21.08 -21.19 20.83
N TYR A 47 21.08 -20.95 22.14
CA TYR A 47 19.83 -20.88 22.91
C TYR A 47 18.96 -19.68 22.50
N TYR A 48 19.54 -18.52 22.23
CA TYR A 48 18.78 -17.40 21.65
C TYR A 48 18.22 -17.74 20.28
N CYS A 49 19.00 -18.41 19.42
CA CYS A 49 18.53 -18.87 18.11
C CYS A 49 17.33 -19.81 18.25
N GLN A 50 17.40 -20.80 19.13
CA GLN A 50 16.34 -21.79 19.39
C GLN A 50 15.10 -21.15 20.04
N ARG A 51 15.29 -20.19 20.94
CA ARG A 51 14.18 -19.45 21.56
C ARG A 51 13.45 -18.57 20.54
N ALA A 52 14.20 -17.94 19.61
CA ALA A 52 13.60 -17.24 18.48
C ALA A 52 12.73 -18.17 17.63
N TYR A 53 13.14 -19.41 17.41
CA TYR A 53 12.33 -20.40 16.68
C TYR A 53 11.04 -20.78 17.40
N CYS A 54 11.10 -21.00 18.71
CA CYS A 54 9.90 -21.22 19.53
C CYS A 54 8.93 -20.03 19.40
N HIS A 55 9.45 -18.81 19.49
CA HIS A 55 8.64 -17.60 19.31
C HIS A 55 8.05 -17.46 17.90
N ILE A 56 8.76 -17.88 16.84
CA ILE A 56 8.24 -17.92 15.47
C ILE A 56 7.05 -18.87 15.36
N LEU A 57 7.18 -20.09 15.89
CA LEU A 57 6.10 -21.09 15.88
C LEU A 57 4.87 -20.63 16.67
N LEU A 58 5.08 -19.86 17.74
CA LEU A 58 4.02 -19.27 18.56
C LEU A 58 3.45 -17.96 17.98
N GLY A 59 3.97 -17.45 16.86
CA GLY A 59 3.52 -16.20 16.23
C GLY A 59 4.00 -14.91 16.91
N ASN A 60 4.94 -15.03 17.86
CA ASN A 60 5.50 -13.91 18.63
C ASN A 60 6.71 -13.29 17.92
N TYR A 61 6.51 -12.75 16.71
CA TYR A 61 7.59 -12.33 15.82
C TYR A 61 8.48 -11.20 16.40
N CYS A 62 7.90 -10.23 17.11
CA CYS A 62 8.66 -9.12 17.68
C CYS A 62 9.72 -9.58 18.70
N VAL A 63 9.36 -10.54 19.56
CA VAL A 63 10.28 -11.13 20.53
C VAL A 63 11.31 -12.00 19.82
N ALA A 64 10.89 -12.76 18.81
CA ALA A 64 11.79 -13.58 18.01
C ALA A 64 12.87 -12.75 17.28
N VAL A 65 12.53 -11.55 16.76
CA VAL A 65 13.52 -10.63 16.17
C VAL A 65 14.57 -10.22 17.20
N ALA A 66 14.16 -9.90 18.43
CA ALA A 66 15.08 -9.50 19.49
C ALA A 66 16.04 -10.64 19.85
N ASP A 67 15.54 -11.87 19.97
CA ASP A 67 16.35 -13.05 20.23
C ASP A 67 17.29 -13.39 19.08
N ALA A 68 16.80 -13.31 17.84
CA ALA A 68 17.63 -13.55 16.66
C ALA A 68 18.75 -12.50 16.55
N LYS A 69 18.47 -11.23 16.83
CA LYS A 69 19.50 -10.18 16.93
C LYS A 69 20.51 -10.48 18.02
N LYS A 70 20.07 -10.92 19.20
CA LYS A 70 20.98 -11.27 20.29
C LYS A 70 21.89 -12.45 19.95
N SER A 71 21.35 -13.46 19.26
CA SER A 71 22.14 -14.57 18.72
C SER A 71 23.21 -14.07 17.74
N LEU A 72 22.86 -13.15 16.84
CA LEU A 72 23.79 -12.59 15.86
C LEU A 72 24.85 -11.67 16.48
N GLU A 73 24.55 -10.97 17.58
CA GLU A 73 25.54 -10.22 18.36
C GLU A 73 26.62 -11.14 18.96
N LEU A 74 26.19 -12.33 19.42
CA LEU A 74 27.08 -13.32 20.04
C LEU A 74 27.83 -14.17 19.00
N ASN A 75 27.16 -14.50 17.89
CA ASN A 75 27.74 -15.23 16.76
C ASN A 75 27.25 -14.63 15.42
N PRO A 76 28.04 -13.70 14.84
CA PRO A 76 27.68 -13.06 13.57
C PRO A 76 27.57 -14.02 12.38
N ASN A 77 28.24 -15.17 12.43
CA ASN A 77 28.28 -16.14 11.33
C ASN A 77 27.16 -17.19 11.40
N ASN A 78 26.13 -16.96 12.23
CA ASN A 78 25.01 -17.89 12.38
C ASN A 78 23.96 -17.65 11.28
N SER A 79 24.09 -18.39 10.16
CA SER A 79 23.14 -18.30 9.03
C SER A 79 21.71 -18.62 9.47
N THR A 80 21.51 -19.60 10.35
CA THR A 80 20.18 -19.97 10.87
C THR A 80 19.52 -18.82 11.66
N ALA A 81 20.29 -18.06 12.44
CA ALA A 81 19.77 -16.90 13.16
C ALA A 81 19.38 -15.76 12.21
N MET A 82 20.15 -15.52 11.15
CA MET A 82 19.78 -14.55 10.10
C MET A 82 18.51 -14.96 9.36
N LEU A 83 18.37 -16.25 9.05
CA LEU A 83 17.15 -16.77 8.44
C LEU A 83 15.93 -16.53 9.34
N ARG A 84 16.02 -16.92 10.62
CA ARG A 84 14.94 -16.73 11.60
C ARG A 84 14.58 -15.25 11.75
N LYS A 85 15.58 -14.35 11.76
CA LYS A 85 15.36 -12.89 11.74
C LYS A 85 14.58 -12.45 10.50
N GLY A 86 14.99 -12.87 9.30
CA GLY A 86 14.33 -12.51 8.04
C GLY A 86 12.89 -13.01 7.94
N ILE A 87 12.60 -14.20 8.45
CA ILE A 87 11.23 -14.74 8.55
C ILE A 87 10.37 -13.85 9.46
N CYS A 88 10.89 -13.44 10.62
CA CYS A 88 10.14 -12.57 11.51
C CYS A 88 9.88 -11.19 10.88
N GLU A 89 10.89 -10.57 10.26
CA GLU A 89 10.75 -9.29 9.57
C GLU A 89 9.71 -9.35 8.44
N TYR A 90 9.61 -10.49 7.75
CA TYR A 90 8.56 -10.75 6.76
C TYR A 90 7.16 -10.74 7.39
N HIS A 91 6.99 -11.43 8.52
CA HIS A 91 5.70 -11.48 9.23
C HIS A 91 5.33 -10.13 9.87
N GLU A 92 6.32 -9.29 10.20
CA GLU A 92 6.13 -7.90 10.62
C GLU A 92 5.82 -6.94 9.45
N LYS A 93 5.73 -7.45 8.21
CA LYS A 93 5.50 -6.68 6.97
C LYS A 93 6.65 -5.75 6.57
N ASN A 94 7.83 -5.94 7.15
CA ASN A 94 9.05 -5.21 6.80
C ASN A 94 9.78 -5.92 5.65
N TYR A 95 9.10 -6.07 4.50
CA TYR A 95 9.57 -6.90 3.39
C TYR A 95 10.93 -6.48 2.80
N ALA A 96 11.23 -5.18 2.79
CA ALA A 96 12.50 -4.67 2.29
C ALA A 96 13.68 -5.06 3.20
N ALA A 97 13.53 -4.88 4.52
CA ALA A 97 14.54 -5.30 5.49
C ALA A 97 14.67 -6.83 5.53
N ALA A 98 13.54 -7.55 5.46
CA ALA A 98 13.54 -9.01 5.38
C ALA A 98 14.33 -9.51 4.17
N LEU A 99 14.14 -8.92 3.00
CA LEU A 99 14.85 -9.28 1.77
C LEU A 99 16.37 -9.10 1.93
N GLU A 100 16.81 -7.97 2.46
CA GLU A 100 18.23 -7.69 2.72
C GLU A 100 18.83 -8.71 3.70
N THR A 101 18.20 -8.90 4.86
CA THR A 101 18.61 -9.87 5.88
C THR A 101 18.72 -11.29 5.30
N LEU A 102 17.75 -11.71 4.49
CA LEU A 102 17.73 -13.04 3.88
C LEU A 102 18.82 -13.22 2.82
N ILE A 103 19.11 -12.20 2.01
CA ILE A 103 20.18 -12.25 1.01
C ILE A 103 21.55 -12.33 1.69
N GLU A 104 21.77 -11.55 2.76
CA GLU A 104 23.00 -11.62 3.54
C GLU A 104 23.17 -12.98 4.20
N GLY A 105 22.12 -13.49 4.85
CA GLY A 105 22.14 -14.82 5.47
C GLY A 105 22.43 -15.93 4.46
N GLN A 106 21.88 -15.85 3.25
CA GLN A 106 22.16 -16.80 2.17
C GLN A 106 23.64 -16.78 1.75
N LYS A 107 24.27 -15.60 1.70
CA LYS A 107 25.71 -15.50 1.37
C LYS A 107 26.57 -16.18 2.44
N LEU A 108 26.27 -15.95 3.71
CA LEU A 108 26.99 -16.57 4.82
C LEU A 108 26.81 -18.10 4.82
N ASP A 109 25.60 -18.58 4.55
CA ASP A 109 25.30 -20.02 4.48
C ASP A 109 26.18 -20.70 3.42
N ILE A 110 26.22 -20.13 2.22
CA ILE A 110 27.05 -20.59 1.11
C ILE A 110 28.54 -20.53 1.48
N GLU A 111 29.01 -19.47 2.13
CA GLU A 111 30.40 -19.32 2.55
C GLU A 111 30.80 -20.38 3.61
N THR A 112 29.94 -20.66 4.58
CA THR A 112 30.17 -21.71 5.58
C THR A 112 30.19 -23.10 4.96
N GLU A 113 29.33 -23.36 3.97
CA GLU A 113 29.28 -24.63 3.25
C GLU A 113 30.55 -24.85 2.41
N PHE A 114 31.02 -23.84 1.66
CA PHE A 114 32.27 -23.92 0.90
C PHE A 114 33.50 -24.10 1.79
N HIS A 115 33.55 -23.44 2.95
CA HIS A 115 34.64 -23.62 3.90
C HIS A 115 34.69 -25.06 4.45
N HIS A 116 33.52 -25.65 4.75
CA HIS A 116 33.42 -27.04 5.18
C HIS A 116 33.86 -28.03 4.09
N VAL A 117 33.45 -27.82 2.83
CA VAL A 117 33.85 -28.65 1.70
C VAL A 117 35.36 -28.54 1.42
N GLY A 118 35.92 -27.33 1.51
CA GLY A 118 37.37 -27.10 1.37
C GLY A 118 38.20 -27.80 2.46
N GLN A 119 37.76 -27.73 3.72
CA GLN A 119 38.40 -28.45 4.82
C GLN A 119 38.23 -29.97 4.74
N ALA A 120 37.07 -30.45 4.31
CA ALA A 120 36.83 -31.88 4.08
C ALA A 120 37.74 -32.42 2.97
N GLY A 121 37.93 -31.67 1.88
CA GLY A 121 38.87 -32.01 0.81
C GLY A 121 40.33 -32.06 1.28
N LEU A 122 40.75 -31.11 2.14
CA LEU A 122 42.09 -31.09 2.72
C LEU A 122 42.32 -32.24 3.71
N ASN A 123 41.33 -32.58 4.54
CA ASN A 123 41.38 -33.72 5.45
C ASN A 123 41.43 -35.06 4.69
N LEU A 124 40.74 -35.17 3.54
CA LEU A 124 40.74 -36.36 2.68
C LEU A 124 42.14 -36.66 2.10
N LEU A 125 42.94 -35.63 1.83
CA LEU A 125 44.33 -35.78 1.36
C LEU A 125 45.28 -36.24 2.47
N THR A 126 44.91 -36.07 3.74
CA THR A 126 45.74 -36.41 4.91
C THR A 126 45.35 -37.72 5.59
N SER A 127 44.13 -38.24 5.39
CA SER A 127 43.67 -39.49 5.99
C SER A 127 43.51 -40.62 4.97
N SER A 128 44.32 -41.67 5.11
CA SER A 128 44.33 -42.89 4.29
C SER A 128 43.10 -43.78 4.53
N ASN A 129 41.87 -43.31 4.29
CA ASN A 129 40.67 -44.17 4.31
C ASN A 129 39.53 -43.62 3.43
N PRO A 130 39.29 -44.18 2.23
CA PRO A 130 38.33 -43.64 1.26
C PRO A 130 36.86 -44.08 1.45
N SER A 131 36.44 -44.57 2.61
CA SER A 131 35.09 -45.17 2.78
C SER A 131 34.00 -44.27 3.38
N VAL A 132 34.26 -42.99 3.65
CA VAL A 132 33.30 -42.11 4.39
C VAL A 132 32.54 -41.11 3.48
N LEU A 133 32.77 -41.12 2.18
CA LEU A 133 32.24 -40.09 1.27
C LEU A 133 30.74 -40.18 0.91
N ALA A 134 30.03 -41.24 1.31
CA ALA A 134 28.63 -41.42 0.92
C ALA A 134 27.59 -40.89 1.93
N SER A 135 28.01 -40.38 3.11
CA SER A 135 27.06 -40.03 4.19
C SER A 135 27.12 -38.59 4.70
N GLN A 136 28.02 -37.74 4.18
CA GLN A 136 28.17 -36.36 4.68
C GLN A 136 27.58 -35.27 3.78
N SER A 137 27.21 -35.57 2.52
CA SER A 137 26.44 -34.66 1.67
C SER A 137 24.95 -34.60 2.01
N ALA A 138 24.52 -35.31 3.07
CA ALA A 138 23.12 -35.43 3.48
C ALA A 138 22.80 -34.74 4.82
N ARG A 139 23.57 -33.71 5.22
CA ARG A 139 23.30 -32.94 6.46
C ARG A 139 23.03 -31.47 6.20
N LEU A 140 21.96 -31.21 5.46
CA LEU A 140 21.13 -30.02 5.67
C LEU A 140 19.70 -30.52 5.88
N THR A 141 19.49 -31.15 7.04
CA THR A 141 18.19 -31.64 7.47
C THR A 141 17.38 -30.50 8.05
N GLY A 142 16.33 -30.10 7.35
CA GLY A 142 15.29 -29.19 7.82
C GLY A 142 14.42 -28.77 6.63
N ALA A 143 13.37 -29.53 6.35
CA ALA A 143 12.57 -29.45 5.14
C ALA A 143 11.74 -28.16 4.94
N ASP A 144 11.91 -27.10 5.75
CA ASP A 144 11.05 -25.89 5.67
C ASP A 144 11.76 -24.53 5.90
N ALA A 145 13.08 -24.45 5.78
CA ALA A 145 13.83 -23.22 6.11
C ALA A 145 14.84 -22.79 5.02
N ASN A 146 14.39 -22.73 3.76
CA ASN A 146 15.25 -22.30 2.64
C ASN A 146 15.17 -20.78 2.42
N PHE A 147 16.31 -20.09 2.48
CA PHE A 147 16.43 -18.66 2.15
C PHE A 147 15.77 -18.30 0.81
N SER A 148 15.98 -19.14 -0.21
CA SER A 148 15.46 -18.93 -1.56
C SER A 148 13.93 -18.83 -1.63
N VAL A 149 13.20 -19.56 -0.78
CA VAL A 149 11.74 -19.52 -0.70
C VAL A 149 11.28 -18.19 -0.14
N TRP A 150 11.89 -17.75 0.96
CA TRP A 150 11.53 -16.50 1.63
C TRP A 150 11.93 -15.27 0.83
N ILE A 151 13.07 -15.31 0.12
CA ILE A 151 13.50 -14.24 -0.79
C ILE A 151 12.45 -14.05 -1.91
N LYS A 152 12.00 -15.14 -2.54
CA LYS A 152 10.95 -15.07 -3.58
C LYS A 152 9.64 -14.49 -3.02
N ARG A 153 9.20 -14.94 -1.85
CA ARG A 153 8.00 -14.40 -1.18
C ARG A 153 8.15 -12.90 -0.89
N CYS A 154 9.31 -12.45 -0.41
CA CYS A 154 9.56 -11.02 -0.17
C CYS A 154 9.49 -10.22 -1.49
N GLN A 155 10.12 -10.73 -2.55
CA GLN A 155 10.10 -10.10 -3.87
C GLN A 155 8.67 -9.99 -4.43
N GLU A 156 7.86 -11.04 -4.30
CA GLU A 156 6.45 -11.04 -4.70
C GLU A 156 5.65 -9.94 -3.99
N TRP A 157 5.80 -9.81 -2.67
CA TRP A 157 5.14 -8.75 -1.90
C TRP A 157 5.63 -7.35 -2.28
N ILE A 158 6.94 -7.18 -2.49
CA ILE A 158 7.51 -5.90 -2.93
C ILE A 158 7.00 -5.52 -4.32
N HIS A 159 6.87 -6.48 -5.24
CA HIS A 159 6.32 -6.25 -6.59
C HIS A 159 4.82 -5.94 -6.55
N GLN A 160 4.03 -6.64 -5.74
CA GLN A 160 2.60 -6.35 -5.55
C GLN A 160 2.36 -4.97 -4.92
N SER A 161 3.27 -4.53 -4.05
CA SER A 161 3.19 -3.23 -3.39
C SER A 161 3.57 -2.06 -4.30
N LYS A 162 4.33 -2.31 -5.38
CA LYS A 162 5.01 -1.25 -6.13
C LYS A 162 4.09 -0.48 -7.08
N ILE A 163 3.02 -1.07 -7.64
CA ILE A 163 2.15 -0.39 -8.62
C ILE A 163 0.68 -0.75 -8.40
N LYS A 164 -0.06 0.16 -7.78
CA LYS A 164 -1.52 0.10 -7.71
C LYS A 164 -2.11 0.55 -9.04
N TYR A 165 -3.09 -0.21 -9.52
CA TYR A 165 -3.95 0.21 -10.61
C TYR A 165 -5.38 0.37 -10.10
N ASP A 166 -6.09 1.33 -10.68
CA ASP A 166 -7.50 1.57 -10.41
C ASP A 166 -8.27 1.41 -11.72
N TRP A 167 -9.55 1.10 -11.66
CA TRP A 167 -10.37 0.99 -12.85
C TRP A 167 -11.77 1.53 -12.60
N TYR A 168 -12.31 2.16 -13.64
CA TYR A 168 -13.70 2.59 -13.67
C TYR A 168 -14.27 2.28 -15.05
N GLN A 169 -15.59 2.37 -15.18
CA GLN A 169 -16.25 2.11 -16.45
C GLN A 169 -17.28 3.17 -16.76
N THR A 170 -17.51 3.35 -18.05
CA THR A 170 -18.62 4.09 -18.62
C THR A 170 -19.55 3.10 -19.31
N GLU A 171 -20.65 3.57 -19.89
CA GLU A 171 -21.56 2.72 -20.66
C GLU A 171 -20.87 2.05 -21.86
N SER A 172 -19.83 2.68 -22.43
CA SER A 172 -19.20 2.22 -23.68
C SER A 172 -17.74 1.79 -23.56
N GLN A 173 -17.06 2.10 -22.45
CA GLN A 173 -15.64 1.84 -22.25
C GLN A 173 -15.32 1.44 -20.81
N VAL A 174 -14.29 0.62 -20.62
CA VAL A 174 -13.63 0.37 -19.34
C VAL A 174 -12.28 1.09 -19.36
N VAL A 175 -11.97 1.83 -18.30
CA VAL A 175 -10.72 2.60 -18.19
C VAL A 175 -9.93 2.08 -17.00
N ILE A 176 -8.72 1.62 -17.27
CA ILE A 176 -7.76 1.14 -16.27
C ILE A 176 -6.66 2.20 -16.16
N THR A 177 -6.35 2.60 -14.94
CA THR A 177 -5.36 3.62 -14.62
C THR A 177 -4.21 3.01 -13.82
N LEU A 178 -3.01 3.04 -14.39
CA LEU A 178 -1.77 2.60 -13.74
C LEU A 178 -1.06 3.82 -13.18
N MET A 179 -0.86 3.89 -11.86
CA MET A 179 -0.24 5.04 -11.21
C MET A 179 1.30 4.95 -11.25
N ILE A 180 1.87 5.19 -12.44
CA ILE A 180 3.31 5.15 -12.69
C ILE A 180 3.79 6.54 -13.13
N LYS A 181 4.79 7.09 -12.45
CA LYS A 181 5.35 8.42 -12.71
C LYS A 181 6.53 8.35 -13.67
N ASN A 182 6.70 9.39 -14.49
CA ASN A 182 7.88 9.63 -15.31
C ASN A 182 8.20 8.52 -16.34
N VAL A 183 7.16 7.98 -16.98
CA VAL A 183 7.31 6.98 -18.05
C VAL A 183 7.16 7.64 -19.41
N GLN A 184 8.04 7.29 -20.37
CA GLN A 184 7.94 7.77 -21.74
C GLN A 184 7.06 6.86 -22.58
N LYS A 185 6.45 7.41 -23.65
CA LYS A 185 5.55 6.65 -24.53
C LYS A 185 6.24 5.43 -25.19
N ASN A 186 7.54 5.53 -25.45
CA ASN A 186 8.33 4.46 -26.10
C ASN A 186 8.62 3.28 -25.16
N ASP A 187 8.48 3.49 -23.85
CA ASP A 187 8.78 2.50 -22.80
C ASP A 187 7.54 1.69 -22.40
N VAL A 188 6.41 1.93 -23.06
CA VAL A 188 5.12 1.29 -22.78
C VAL A 188 4.67 0.53 -24.02
N ASN A 189 4.51 -0.78 -23.88
CA ASN A 189 3.86 -1.63 -24.88
C ASN A 189 2.56 -2.19 -24.28
N VAL A 190 1.43 -1.97 -24.96
CA VAL A 190 0.13 -2.48 -24.54
C VAL A 190 -0.45 -3.32 -25.66
N GLU A 191 -0.71 -4.58 -25.36
CA GLU A 191 -1.31 -5.56 -26.27
C GLU A 191 -2.74 -5.85 -25.83
N PHE A 192 -3.67 -5.66 -26.76
CA PHE A 192 -5.09 -5.91 -26.57
C PHE A 192 -5.48 -7.23 -27.24
N SER A 193 -6.17 -8.10 -26.51
CA SER A 193 -6.81 -9.30 -27.03
C SER A 193 -8.29 -9.28 -26.63
N GLU A 194 -9.13 -10.10 -27.26
CA GLU A 194 -10.58 -10.07 -27.03
C GLU A 194 -10.96 -10.21 -25.55
N LYS A 195 -10.25 -11.06 -24.78
CA LYS A 195 -10.50 -11.26 -23.34
C LYS A 195 -9.25 -11.08 -22.48
N GLN A 196 -8.18 -10.52 -23.02
CA GLN A 196 -6.92 -10.36 -22.28
C GLN A 196 -6.29 -9.01 -22.57
N LEU A 197 -5.67 -8.43 -21.55
CA LEU A 197 -4.88 -7.22 -21.65
C LEU A 197 -3.48 -7.51 -21.10
N SER A 198 -2.45 -7.18 -21.86
CA SER A 198 -1.06 -7.26 -21.42
C SER A 198 -0.42 -5.89 -21.60
N ALA A 199 0.04 -5.28 -20.50
CA ALA A 199 0.72 -3.99 -20.52
C ALA A 199 2.13 -4.15 -19.92
N LEU A 200 3.14 -4.05 -20.78
CA LEU A 200 4.54 -4.03 -20.42
C LEU A 200 5.03 -2.58 -20.32
N VAL A 201 5.56 -2.22 -19.16
CA VAL A 201 6.04 -0.86 -18.85
C VAL A 201 7.46 -0.96 -18.34
N LYS A 202 8.42 -0.35 -19.04
CA LYS A 202 9.79 -0.22 -18.54
C LYS A 202 9.84 0.95 -17.57
N LEU A 203 10.16 0.66 -16.30
CA LEU A 203 10.25 1.70 -15.29
C LEU A 203 11.59 2.45 -15.41
N PRO A 204 11.62 3.75 -15.06
CA PRO A 204 12.88 4.50 -14.99
C PRO A 204 13.87 3.94 -13.95
N SER A 205 13.42 3.06 -13.06
CA SER A 205 14.28 2.31 -12.12
C SER A 205 15.02 1.13 -12.75
N GLY A 206 14.78 0.82 -14.03
CA GLY A 206 15.41 -0.29 -14.74
C GLY A 206 14.73 -1.66 -14.58
N GLU A 207 13.59 -1.71 -13.88
CA GLU A 207 12.74 -2.91 -13.76
C GLU A 207 11.60 -2.84 -14.78
N ASP A 208 11.31 -3.96 -15.44
CA ASP A 208 10.16 -4.08 -16.34
C ASP A 208 8.93 -4.51 -15.53
N TYR A 209 7.86 -3.71 -15.57
CA TYR A 209 6.57 -4.03 -14.99
C TYR A 209 5.65 -4.64 -16.05
N ASN A 210 5.10 -5.81 -15.77
CA ASN A 210 4.14 -6.47 -16.66
C ASN A 210 2.80 -6.64 -15.94
N LEU A 211 1.78 -5.94 -16.42
CA LEU A 211 0.40 -6.12 -16.01
C LEU A 211 -0.31 -7.02 -17.02
N LYS A 212 -0.62 -8.24 -16.60
CA LYS A 212 -1.45 -9.17 -17.39
C LYS A 212 -2.80 -9.35 -16.70
N LEU A 213 -3.87 -8.98 -17.38
CA LEU A 213 -5.24 -9.11 -16.89
C LEU A 213 -6.07 -10.03 -17.79
N GLU A 214 -6.84 -10.92 -17.19
CA GLU A 214 -7.83 -11.76 -17.88
C GLU A 214 -9.21 -11.14 -17.69
N LEU A 215 -9.73 -10.50 -18.73
CA LEU A 215 -10.94 -9.70 -18.68
C LEU A 215 -12.19 -10.59 -18.60
N LEU A 216 -13.12 -10.21 -17.73
CA LEU A 216 -14.38 -10.94 -17.55
C LEU A 216 -15.25 -10.94 -18.81
N HIS A 217 -15.29 -9.81 -19.52
CA HIS A 217 -16.08 -9.63 -20.74
C HIS A 217 -15.19 -9.31 -21.94
N PRO A 218 -15.63 -9.66 -23.16
CA PRO A 218 -14.89 -9.35 -24.36
C PRO A 218 -14.79 -7.83 -24.59
N ILE A 219 -13.68 -7.40 -25.21
CA ILE A 219 -13.42 -6.03 -25.64
C ILE A 219 -13.20 -6.00 -27.15
N ILE A 220 -13.29 -4.82 -27.77
CA ILE A 220 -12.91 -4.61 -29.18
C ILE A 220 -11.45 -4.12 -29.20
N PRO A 221 -10.46 -4.97 -29.56
CA PRO A 221 -9.05 -4.60 -29.49
C PRO A 221 -8.71 -3.42 -30.39
N GLU A 222 -9.28 -3.39 -31.60
CA GLU A 222 -9.02 -2.36 -32.63
C GLU A 222 -9.45 -0.94 -32.20
N GLN A 223 -10.43 -0.84 -31.30
CA GLN A 223 -10.95 0.43 -30.80
C GLN A 223 -10.44 0.75 -29.38
N SER A 224 -9.63 -0.14 -28.81
CA SER A 224 -9.00 0.06 -27.51
C SER A 224 -7.71 0.85 -27.67
N THR A 225 -7.47 1.78 -26.76
CA THR A 225 -6.37 2.74 -26.87
C THR A 225 -5.71 2.94 -25.50
N PHE A 226 -4.47 3.40 -25.49
CA PHE A 226 -3.81 3.80 -24.25
C PHE A 226 -3.19 5.20 -24.39
N LYS A 227 -3.07 5.89 -23.26
CA LYS A 227 -2.46 7.22 -23.15
C LYS A 227 -1.47 7.22 -22.00
N VAL A 228 -0.23 7.56 -22.30
CA VAL A 228 0.83 7.76 -21.30
C VAL A 228 0.81 9.23 -20.87
N LEU A 229 0.63 9.48 -19.58
CA LEU A 229 0.74 10.80 -18.95
C LEU A 229 1.97 10.81 -18.03
N SER A 230 2.36 12.00 -17.57
CA SER A 230 3.52 12.16 -16.67
C SER A 230 3.35 11.48 -15.31
N THR A 231 2.11 11.34 -14.84
CA THR A 231 1.79 10.80 -13.51
C THR A 231 1.12 9.43 -13.53
N LYS A 232 0.66 8.96 -14.70
CA LYS A 232 -0.14 7.73 -14.83
C LYS A 232 -0.21 7.25 -16.28
N ILE A 233 -0.57 5.99 -16.48
CA ILE A 233 -0.92 5.44 -17.79
C ILE A 233 -2.42 5.11 -17.76
N GLU A 234 -3.18 5.64 -18.71
CA GLU A 234 -4.60 5.34 -18.88
C GLU A 234 -4.78 4.37 -20.05
N ILE A 235 -5.36 3.21 -19.77
CA ILE A 235 -5.71 2.20 -20.77
C ILE A 235 -7.22 2.19 -20.92
N LYS A 236 -7.72 2.48 -22.12
CA LYS A 236 -9.14 2.54 -22.45
C LYS A 236 -9.51 1.34 -23.31
N LEU A 237 -10.34 0.47 -22.75
CA LEU A 237 -10.86 -0.71 -23.41
C LEU A 237 -12.26 -0.41 -23.94
N LYS A 238 -12.49 -0.66 -25.23
CA LYS A 238 -13.81 -0.49 -25.84
C LYS A 238 -14.68 -1.70 -25.57
N LYS A 239 -15.87 -1.50 -25.01
CA LYS A 239 -16.85 -2.57 -24.83
C LYS A 239 -17.62 -2.81 -26.14
N PRO A 240 -17.85 -4.09 -26.53
CA PRO A 240 -18.70 -4.42 -27.67
C PRO A 240 -20.17 -4.15 -27.37
N GLU A 241 -20.60 -4.39 -26.13
CA GLU A 241 -21.96 -4.19 -25.66
C GLU A 241 -21.97 -3.26 -24.44
N ALA A 242 -23.10 -2.57 -24.23
CA ALA A 242 -23.32 -1.70 -23.07
C ALA A 242 -23.58 -2.51 -21.77
N VAL A 243 -22.74 -3.53 -21.52
CA VAL A 243 -22.81 -4.37 -20.31
C VAL A 243 -22.02 -3.71 -19.19
N ARG A 244 -22.57 -3.71 -17.98
CA ARG A 244 -21.89 -3.25 -16.76
C ARG A 244 -21.04 -4.38 -16.20
N TRP A 245 -19.75 -4.14 -16.03
CA TRP A 245 -18.81 -5.11 -15.48
C TRP A 245 -18.89 -5.09 -13.96
N GLU A 246 -19.23 -6.20 -13.31
CA GLU A 246 -19.20 -6.29 -11.84
C GLU A 246 -17.76 -6.45 -11.32
N LYS A 247 -16.91 -7.12 -12.10
CA LYS A 247 -15.49 -7.32 -11.85
C LYS A 247 -14.70 -7.09 -13.12
N LEU A 248 -13.44 -6.67 -12.97
CA LEU A 248 -12.52 -6.51 -14.10
C LEU A 248 -12.05 -7.87 -14.64
N GLU A 249 -11.84 -8.83 -13.73
CA GLU A 249 -11.28 -10.16 -14.05
C GLU A 249 -12.18 -11.32 -13.61
N GLY A 250 -12.16 -12.41 -14.37
CA GLY A 250 -12.82 -13.67 -14.00
C GLY A 250 -12.94 -14.69 -15.14
N GLN A 251 -13.06 -15.98 -14.80
CA GLN A 251 -13.42 -17.03 -15.75
C GLN A 251 -14.92 -16.94 -16.02
N GLY A 252 -15.26 -16.81 -17.31
CA GLY A 252 -16.59 -16.40 -17.76
C GLY A 252 -17.72 -17.30 -17.28
N ASP A 253 -18.72 -16.67 -16.69
CA ASP A 253 -20.11 -16.98 -17.01
C ASP A 253 -20.57 -15.98 -18.07
N GLU A 254 -21.23 -16.47 -19.11
CA GLU A 254 -21.90 -15.62 -20.09
C GLU A 254 -22.82 -14.63 -19.36
N PRO A 255 -22.83 -13.35 -19.72
CA PRO A 255 -23.79 -12.42 -19.14
C PRO A 255 -25.18 -12.88 -19.56
N THR A 256 -26.00 -13.36 -18.61
CA THR A 256 -27.45 -13.37 -18.81
C THR A 256 -27.85 -11.91 -19.02
N PRO A 257 -28.37 -11.53 -20.20
CA PRO A 257 -28.73 -10.16 -20.45
C PRO A 257 -29.92 -9.84 -19.56
N LYS A 258 -29.68 -9.13 -18.45
CA LYS A 258 -30.75 -8.37 -17.80
C LYS A 258 -31.06 -7.20 -18.73
N GLN A 259 -31.87 -7.50 -19.75
CA GLN A 259 -32.63 -6.49 -20.48
C GLN A 259 -33.30 -5.59 -19.45
N PHE A 260 -33.17 -4.28 -19.64
CA PHE A 260 -33.92 -3.30 -18.89
C PHE A 260 -35.41 -3.51 -19.17
N ILE A 261 -36.08 -4.28 -18.31
CA ILE A 261 -37.51 -4.16 -18.13
C ILE A 261 -37.68 -2.97 -17.18
N ALA A 262 -38.07 -1.83 -17.75
CA ALA A 262 -38.78 -0.82 -16.99
C ALA A 262 -40.03 -1.49 -16.39
N ASP A 263 -40.29 -1.21 -15.11
CA ASP A 263 -41.40 -1.72 -14.30
C ASP A 263 -41.24 -3.10 -13.66
N VAL A 264 -40.54 -3.15 -12.51
CA VAL A 264 -41.07 -3.87 -11.33
C VAL A 264 -40.70 -3.08 -10.07
N LYS A 265 -41.72 -2.61 -9.36
CA LYS A 265 -41.65 -2.13 -7.97
C LYS A 265 -41.02 -3.22 -7.07
N ASN A 266 -39.73 -3.11 -6.78
CA ASN A 266 -39.13 -3.88 -5.70
C ASN A 266 -39.47 -3.22 -4.36
N LEU A 267 -40.56 -3.66 -3.73
CA LEU A 267 -40.76 -3.50 -2.29
C LEU A 267 -39.70 -4.32 -1.56
N TYR A 268 -38.80 -3.65 -0.84
CA TYR A 268 -37.87 -4.26 0.10
C TYR A 268 -38.41 -4.04 1.53
N PRO A 269 -38.44 -5.05 2.42
CA PRO A 269 -38.93 -4.87 3.78
C PRO A 269 -37.81 -4.25 4.61
N SER A 270 -37.74 -2.91 4.63
CA SER A 270 -36.79 -2.20 5.49
C SER A 270 -37.39 -2.03 6.87
N SER A 271 -36.86 -2.77 7.83
CA SER A 271 -37.11 -2.60 9.26
C SER A 271 -36.42 -1.34 9.78
N SER A 272 -36.99 -0.16 9.51
CA SER A 272 -36.84 1.03 10.37
C SER A 272 -38.00 2.00 10.11
N PRO A 273 -38.76 2.44 11.14
CA PRO A 273 -39.90 3.35 10.93
C PRO A 273 -39.46 4.82 10.90
N TYR A 274 -38.30 5.12 10.32
CA TYR A 274 -37.79 6.49 10.25
C TYR A 274 -37.41 6.85 8.82
N THR A 275 -38.32 7.50 8.12
CA THR A 275 -38.09 8.07 6.79
C THR A 275 -37.81 9.56 6.93
N ARG A 276 -36.52 9.94 6.88
CA ARG A 276 -36.14 11.34 6.73
C ARG A 276 -36.45 11.77 5.30
N ASN A 277 -37.38 12.70 5.14
CA ASN A 277 -37.81 13.18 3.82
C ASN A 277 -36.71 14.09 3.23
N TRP A 278 -35.84 13.51 2.39
CA TRP A 278 -34.70 14.20 1.78
C TRP A 278 -35.11 15.34 0.85
N ASP A 279 -36.27 15.25 0.19
CA ASP A 279 -36.79 16.35 -0.63
C ASP A 279 -37.16 17.58 0.21
N LYS A 280 -37.67 17.35 1.42
CA LYS A 280 -37.97 18.43 2.37
C LYS A 280 -36.68 19.04 2.92
N LEU A 281 -35.67 18.22 3.22
CA LEU A 281 -34.37 18.69 3.69
C LEU A 281 -33.64 19.52 2.61
N VAL A 282 -33.70 19.09 1.35
CA VAL A 282 -33.12 19.84 0.22
C VAL A 282 -33.90 21.15 -0.02
N GLY A 283 -35.22 21.14 0.19
CA GLY A 283 -36.04 22.34 0.19
C GLY A 283 -35.65 23.32 1.30
N GLU A 284 -35.56 22.84 2.54
CA GLU A 284 -35.18 23.62 3.72
C GLU A 284 -33.75 24.17 3.60
N ILE A 285 -32.78 23.41 3.07
CA ILE A 285 -31.41 23.89 2.80
C ILE A 285 -31.39 24.97 1.72
N LYS A 286 -32.16 24.82 0.63
CA LYS A 286 -32.25 25.86 -0.41
C LYS A 286 -32.93 27.13 0.08
N GLU A 287 -33.85 27.00 1.04
CA GLU A 287 -34.57 28.12 1.65
C GLU A 287 -33.71 28.80 2.73
N GLU A 288 -32.89 28.04 3.47
CA GLU A 288 -31.82 28.53 4.34
C GLU A 288 -30.70 29.22 3.55
N GLU A 289 -30.22 28.68 2.43
CA GLU A 289 -29.24 29.35 1.54
C GLU A 289 -29.78 30.65 0.95
N LYS A 290 -31.11 30.78 0.80
CA LYS A 290 -31.77 32.00 0.34
C LYS A 290 -31.95 33.04 1.46
N ASN A 291 -32.10 32.58 2.70
CA ASN A 291 -32.33 33.42 3.88
C ASN A 291 -31.07 33.66 4.72
N GLU A 292 -29.95 32.99 4.42
CA GLU A 292 -28.63 33.37 4.92
C GLU A 292 -28.30 34.76 4.39
N LYS A 293 -28.50 35.74 5.27
CA LYS A 293 -27.99 37.09 5.11
C LYS A 293 -26.47 37.01 4.94
N LEU A 294 -26.02 37.12 3.70
CA LEU A 294 -24.62 37.40 3.37
C LEU A 294 -24.26 38.77 3.99
N GLU A 295 -23.84 38.80 5.25
CA GLU A 295 -23.30 40.02 5.86
C GLU A 295 -21.85 40.22 5.40
N GLY A 296 -21.57 41.44 4.93
CA GLY A 296 -20.24 41.90 4.53
C GLY A 296 -20.13 42.34 3.07
N ASP A 297 -18.89 42.47 2.59
CA ASP A 297 -18.53 43.08 1.30
C ASP A 297 -19.18 42.38 0.08
N ALA A 298 -19.53 41.09 0.19
CA ALA A 298 -20.13 40.33 -0.90
C ALA A 298 -21.58 40.76 -1.21
N ALA A 299 -22.38 41.10 -0.19
CA ALA A 299 -23.73 41.63 -0.40
C ALA A 299 -23.68 43.08 -0.91
N LEU A 300 -22.72 43.87 -0.42
CA LEU A 300 -22.51 45.23 -0.89
C LEU A 300 -22.07 45.25 -2.37
N ASN A 301 -21.18 44.35 -2.75
CA ASN A 301 -20.76 44.17 -4.14
C ASN A 301 -21.92 43.74 -5.05
N ARG A 302 -22.82 42.85 -4.58
CA ARG A 302 -24.04 42.50 -5.33
C ARG A 302 -24.99 43.69 -5.47
N LEU A 303 -25.14 44.49 -4.43
CA LEU A 303 -25.93 45.72 -4.48
C LEU A 303 -25.37 46.70 -5.52
N PHE A 304 -24.05 46.89 -5.58
CA PHE A 304 -23.44 47.76 -6.58
C PHE A 304 -23.54 47.21 -8.01
N GLN A 305 -23.42 45.89 -8.19
CA GLN A 305 -23.64 45.25 -9.49
C GLN A 305 -25.08 45.47 -9.98
N GLN A 306 -26.05 45.37 -9.08
CA GLN A 306 -27.46 45.61 -9.40
C GLN A 306 -27.73 47.09 -9.70
N ILE A 307 -27.18 48.03 -8.93
CA ILE A 307 -27.31 49.47 -9.21
C ILE A 307 -26.65 49.81 -10.55
N TYR A 308 -25.54 49.17 -10.91
CA TYR A 308 -24.90 49.35 -12.21
C TYR A 308 -25.71 48.73 -13.35
N SER A 309 -26.33 47.55 -13.17
CA SER A 309 -27.18 46.95 -14.21
C SER A 309 -28.43 47.77 -14.47
N ASP A 310 -29.08 48.22 -13.39
CA ASP A 310 -30.39 48.87 -13.42
C ASP A 310 -30.29 50.39 -13.62
N GLY A 311 -29.09 50.96 -13.45
CA GLY A 311 -28.82 52.39 -13.57
C GLY A 311 -28.87 52.92 -15.00
N SER A 312 -29.31 54.17 -15.14
CA SER A 312 -29.23 54.93 -16.40
C SER A 312 -27.78 55.20 -16.79
N ASP A 313 -27.53 55.56 -18.05
CA ASP A 313 -26.17 55.79 -18.56
C ASP A 313 -25.42 56.89 -17.80
N GLU A 314 -26.13 57.87 -17.23
CA GLU A 314 -25.56 58.89 -16.36
C GLU A 314 -25.06 58.33 -15.03
N VAL A 315 -25.80 57.39 -14.43
CA VAL A 315 -25.42 56.70 -13.19
C VAL A 315 -24.18 55.83 -13.42
N LYS A 316 -24.16 55.07 -14.52
CA LYS A 316 -23.00 54.25 -14.91
C LYS A 316 -21.77 55.12 -15.14
N ARG A 317 -21.94 56.28 -15.78
CA ARG A 317 -20.85 57.24 -16.02
C ARG A 317 -20.32 57.85 -14.72
N ALA A 318 -21.21 58.17 -13.78
CA ALA A 318 -20.84 58.66 -12.45
C ALA A 318 -20.03 57.63 -11.66
N MET A 319 -20.52 56.39 -11.64
CA MET A 319 -19.89 55.28 -10.94
C MET A 319 -18.50 54.99 -11.52
N ASN A 320 -18.37 54.90 -12.85
CA ASN A 320 -17.08 54.63 -13.49
C ASN A 320 -16.08 55.76 -13.26
N LYS A 321 -16.53 57.03 -13.34
CA LYS A 321 -15.64 58.18 -13.10
C LYS A 321 -15.18 58.25 -11.65
N SER A 322 -16.09 58.11 -10.68
CA SER A 322 -15.74 58.19 -9.27
C SER A 322 -14.85 57.03 -8.84
N PHE A 323 -15.12 55.82 -9.33
CA PHE A 323 -14.34 54.63 -9.02
C PHE A 323 -12.92 54.75 -9.58
N MET A 324 -12.78 55.21 -10.83
CA MET A 324 -11.48 55.36 -11.47
C MET A 324 -10.64 56.50 -10.86
N GLU A 325 -11.25 57.63 -10.52
CA GLU A 325 -10.53 58.77 -9.92
C GLU A 325 -10.12 58.51 -8.47
N SER A 326 -10.94 57.78 -7.71
CA SER A 326 -10.66 57.41 -6.31
C SER A 326 -9.80 56.15 -6.15
N GLY A 327 -9.31 55.56 -7.25
CA GLY A 327 -8.51 54.34 -7.20
C GLY A 327 -9.28 53.10 -6.70
N GLY A 328 -10.61 53.12 -6.82
CA GLY A 328 -11.50 52.04 -6.42
C GLY A 328 -12.03 52.11 -4.99
N THR A 329 -11.81 53.24 -4.30
CA THR A 329 -12.20 53.41 -2.89
C THR A 329 -13.55 54.09 -2.70
N VAL A 330 -14.00 54.91 -3.65
CA VAL A 330 -15.24 55.70 -3.54
C VAL A 330 -16.13 55.51 -4.77
N LEU A 331 -17.40 55.16 -4.53
CA LEU A 331 -18.41 54.95 -5.58
C LEU A 331 -19.59 55.91 -5.38
N SER A 332 -19.89 56.74 -6.38
CA SER A 332 -21.01 57.69 -6.36
C SER A 332 -21.89 57.53 -7.59
N THR A 333 -23.20 57.60 -7.39
CA THR A 333 -24.22 57.43 -8.44
C THR A 333 -24.72 58.76 -9.02
N ASN A 334 -24.29 59.91 -8.48
CA ASN A 334 -24.79 61.23 -8.89
C ASN A 334 -23.84 61.96 -9.84
N TRP A 335 -24.17 61.94 -11.14
CA TRP A 335 -23.34 62.57 -12.19
C TRP A 335 -23.21 64.09 -12.07
N SER A 336 -24.24 64.78 -11.58
CA SER A 336 -24.24 66.25 -11.47
C SER A 336 -23.14 66.78 -10.55
N ASP A 337 -22.75 65.96 -9.58
CA ASP A 337 -21.77 66.24 -8.55
C ASP A 337 -20.37 65.77 -8.98
N VAL A 338 -20.19 64.47 -9.26
CA VAL A 338 -18.89 63.91 -9.68
C VAL A 338 -18.46 64.31 -11.09
N GLY A 339 -19.37 64.82 -11.92
CA GLY A 339 -19.04 65.33 -13.24
C GLY A 339 -18.14 66.57 -13.19
N LYS A 340 -18.33 67.43 -12.18
CA LYS A 340 -17.65 68.74 -12.07
C LYS A 340 -16.45 68.73 -11.12
N ARG A 341 -16.47 67.90 -10.06
CA ARG A 341 -15.38 67.78 -9.09
C ARG A 341 -14.53 66.53 -9.33
N LYS A 342 -13.27 66.55 -8.89
CA LYS A 342 -12.42 65.36 -8.85
C LYS A 342 -12.71 64.59 -7.56
N VAL A 343 -12.88 63.28 -7.65
CA VAL A 343 -13.13 62.45 -6.46
C VAL A 343 -11.80 62.08 -5.81
N GLU A 344 -11.65 62.40 -4.53
CA GLU A 344 -10.44 62.09 -3.75
C GLU A 344 -10.45 60.62 -3.28
N ILE A 345 -9.25 60.09 -3.07
CA ILE A 345 -9.03 58.71 -2.61
C ILE A 345 -9.31 58.70 -1.11
N ASN A 346 -10.33 57.96 -0.68
CA ASN A 346 -10.68 57.83 0.73
C ASN A 346 -10.85 56.34 1.06
N PRO A 347 -9.76 55.65 1.44
CA PRO A 347 -9.81 54.23 1.73
C PRO A 347 -10.59 53.96 3.03
N PRO A 348 -11.19 52.77 3.19
CA PRO A 348 -11.85 52.37 4.44
C PRO A 348 -10.90 52.44 5.64
N ASP A 349 -11.43 52.70 6.85
CA ASP A 349 -10.66 53.04 8.07
C ASP A 349 -9.53 52.04 8.43
N ASP A 350 -9.60 50.80 7.97
CA ASP A 350 -8.59 49.75 8.21
C ASP A 350 -7.57 49.55 7.07
N MET A 351 -7.56 50.40 6.03
CA MET A 351 -6.67 50.27 4.86
C MET A 351 -5.95 51.57 4.48
N GLU A 352 -4.63 51.50 4.32
CA GLU A 352 -3.83 52.64 3.83
C GLU A 352 -3.60 52.56 2.32
N TRP A 353 -3.87 53.65 1.61
CA TRP A 353 -3.60 53.73 0.17
C TRP A 353 -2.10 53.82 -0.11
N LYS A 354 -1.53 52.79 -0.74
CA LYS A 354 -0.15 52.81 -1.25
C LYS A 354 -0.10 53.05 -2.75
N LYS A 355 0.63 54.10 -3.16
CA LYS A 355 0.96 54.38 -4.56
C LYS A 355 2.21 53.56 -4.93
N TYR A 356 2.06 52.57 -5.80
CA TYR A 356 3.16 51.79 -6.36
C TYR A 356 3.76 52.44 -7.60
#